data_AF-A0A925D8Q8-F1
#
_entry.id   AF-A0A925D8Q8-F1
#
_cell.length_a   1.000
_cell.length_b   1.000
_cell.length_c   1.000
_cell.angle_alpha   90.00
_cell.angle_beta   90.00
_cell.angle_gamma   90.00
#
_symmetry.space_group_name_H-M   'P 1'
#
loop_
_entity.id
_entity.type
_entity.pdbx_description
1 polymer ?
#
loop_
_entity_poly.entity_id
_entity_poly.type
_entity_poly.pdbx_seq_one_letter_code
_entity_poly.pdbx_strand_id
1 'polypeptide(L)' 'FAAGDCRRGQSLVVWAINEGRGAARAVDEFLMGTSDLAAPGVTLGMVRTQA' A
#
# COMPACT_ATOMS: atom_id res chain seq x y z
N PHE A 1 -5.12 -3.54 9.33
CA PHE A 1 -4.32 -3.76 8.11
C PHE A 1 -3.83 -5.21 8.11
N ALA A 2 -3.88 -5.91 6.98
CA ALA A 2 -3.38 -7.28 6.86
C ALA A 2 -2.76 -7.49 5.47
N ALA A 3 -1.58 -8.10 5.41
CA ALA A 3 -0.83 -8.37 4.18
C ALA A 3 -0.15 -9.74 4.26
N GLY A 4 0.12 -10.36 3.11
CA GLY A 4 0.83 -11.63 3.00
C GLY A 4 -0.04 -12.84 3.34
N ASP A 5 0.60 -13.88 3.90
CA ASP A 5 -0.01 -15.19 4.19
C ASP A 5 -1.24 -15.09 5.12
N CYS A 6 -1.30 -14.07 5.97
CA CYS A 6 -2.44 -13.77 6.84
C CYS A 6 -3.74 -13.41 6.08
N ARG A 7 -3.68 -13.13 4.77
CA ARG A 7 -4.84 -12.69 3.96
C ARG A 7 -5.19 -13.65 2.81
N ARG A 8 -4.22 -14.38 2.26
CA ARG A 8 -4.41 -15.23 1.06
C ARG A 8 -3.95 -16.69 1.21
N GLY A 9 -3.31 -17.07 2.30
CA GLY A 9 -2.61 -18.36 2.42
C GLY A 9 -1.30 -18.39 1.62
N GLN A 10 -0.66 -19.58 1.56
CA GLN A 10 0.74 -19.80 1.10
C GLN A 10 1.11 -18.91 -0.08
N SER A 11 1.84 -17.82 0.20
CA SER A 11 2.17 -16.81 -0.81
C SER A 11 3.68 -16.74 -1.02
N LEU A 12 4.12 -16.62 -2.28
CA LEU A 12 5.52 -16.39 -2.60
C LEU A 12 5.99 -15.05 -2.00
N VAL A 13 7.24 -14.98 -1.56
CA VAL A 13 7.85 -13.82 -0.88
C VAL A 13 7.57 -12.49 -1.60
N VAL A 14 7.60 -12.48 -2.93
CA VAL A 14 7.34 -11.29 -3.75
C VAL A 14 5.93 -10.72 -3.59
N TRP A 15 4.92 -11.58 -3.41
CA TRP A 15 3.53 -11.16 -3.22
C TRP A 15 3.35 -10.56 -1.82
N ALA A 16 3.95 -11.16 -0.81
CA ALA A 16 3.96 -10.62 0.55
C ALA A 16 4.62 -9.22 0.61
N ILE A 17 5.72 -9.00 -0.12
CA ILE A 17 6.38 -7.68 -0.22
C ILE A 17 5.46 -6.66 -0.88
N ASN A 18 4.80 -7.03 -1.98
CA ASN A 18 3.91 -6.13 -2.69
C ASN A 18 2.69 -5.73 -1.84
N GLU A 19 2.07 -6.68 -1.15
CA GLU A 19 0.96 -6.41 -0.24
C GLU A 19 1.38 -5.62 1.00
N GLY A 20 2.56 -5.92 1.54
CA GLY A 20 3.13 -5.22 2.69
C GLY A 20 3.30 -3.71 2.44
N ARG A 21 3.73 -3.33 1.22
CA ARG A 21 3.83 -1.93 0.83
C ARG A 21 2.47 -1.21 0.77
N GLY A 22 1.42 -1.89 0.31
CA GLY A 22 0.06 -1.35 0.33
C GLY A 22 -0.45 -1.16 1.77
N ALA A 23 -0.18 -2.14 2.65
CA ALA A 23 -0.54 -2.04 4.06
C ALA A 23 0.21 -0.90 4.77
N ALA A 24 1.51 -0.72 4.50
CA ALA A 24 2.32 0.34 5.09
C ALA A 24 1.77 1.73 4.75
N ARG A 25 1.42 1.99 3.49
CA ARG A 25 0.78 3.25 3.08
C ARG A 25 -0.56 3.45 3.78
N ALA A 26 -1.39 2.42 3.85
CA ALA A 26 -2.72 2.54 4.46
C ALA A 26 -2.62 2.81 5.98
N VAL A 27 -1.64 2.22 6.66
CA VAL A 27 -1.33 2.53 8.08
C VAL A 27 -0.92 3.98 8.22
N ASP A 28 -0.02 4.44 7.36
CA ASP A 28 0.53 5.79 7.40
C ASP A 28 -0.55 6.85 7.12
N GLU A 29 -1.41 6.65 6.10
CA GLU A 29 -2.56 7.53 5.85
C GLU A 29 -3.56 7.54 7.01
N PHE A 30 -3.80 6.39 7.63
CA PHE A 30 -4.74 6.30 8.74
C PHE A 30 -4.25 7.03 10.00
N LEU A 31 -2.93 7.03 10.24
CA LEU A 31 -2.33 7.68 11.41
C LEU A 31 -2.01 9.16 11.17
N MET A 32 -1.48 9.50 9.99
CA MET A 32 -0.97 10.84 9.65
C MET A 32 -1.97 11.67 8.85
N GLY A 33 -3.04 11.07 8.30
CA GLY A 33 -4.02 11.71 7.41
C GLY A 33 -3.59 11.80 5.95
N THR A 34 -2.29 11.70 5.66
CA THR A 34 -1.70 11.65 4.32
C THR A 34 -0.46 10.76 4.34
N SER A 35 -0.10 10.14 3.21
CA SER A 35 1.11 9.32 3.10
C SER A 35 1.87 9.58 1.82
N ASP A 36 3.18 9.83 1.97
CA ASP A 36 4.15 9.93 0.88
C ASP A 36 4.78 8.56 0.53
N LEU A 37 4.36 7.49 1.21
CA LEU A 37 4.84 6.15 0.91
C LEU A 37 4.31 5.69 -0.45
N ALA A 38 5.24 5.28 -1.31
CA ALA A 38 4.93 4.71 -2.61
C ALA A 38 4.31 3.32 -2.43
N ALA A 39 3.04 3.17 -2.82
CA ALA A 39 2.34 1.89 -2.90
C ALA A 39 2.11 1.47 -4.37
N PRO A 40 2.00 0.16 -4.66
CA PRO A 40 1.68 -0.30 -6.01
C PRO A 40 0.35 0.30 -6.46
N GLY A 41 0.33 0.99 -7.60
CA GLY A 41 -0.86 1.67 -8.13
C GLY A 41 -0.95 3.17 -7.82
N VAL A 42 -0.03 3.73 -7.02
CA VAL A 42 0.11 5.19 -6.84
C VAL A 42 1.39 5.64 -7.53
N THR A 43 1.25 6.08 -8.78
CA THR A 43 2.35 6.73 -9.50
C THR A 43 2.53 8.13 -8.93
N LEU A 44 3.72 8.40 -8.38
CA LEU A 44 4.17 9.72 -7.96
C LEU A 44 4.11 10.65 -9.19
N GLY A 45 2.98 11.32 -9.42
CA GLY A 45 2.71 12.03 -10.67
C GLY A 45 1.22 12.22 -11.01
N MET A 46 0.29 11.54 -10.33
CA MET A 46 -1.13 11.86 -10.48
C MET A 46 -1.51 13.09 -9.65
N VAL A 47 -1.17 14.26 -10.19
CA VAL A 47 -1.76 15.54 -9.80
C VAL A 47 -3.28 15.36 -9.79
N ARG A 48 -3.91 15.60 -8.64
CA ARG A 48 -5.36 15.77 -8.56
C ARG A 48 -5.73 17.03 -9.33
N THR A 49 -5.96 16.91 -10.63
CA THR A 49 -6.78 17.88 -11.37
C THR A 49 -8.20 17.68 -10.87
N GLN A 50 -8.58 18.42 -9.82
CA GLN A 50 -9.97 18.66 -9.50
C GLN A 50 -10.54 19.60 -10.57
N ALA A 51 -11.63 19.17 -11.20
CA ALA A 51 -12.63 20.01 -11.85
C ALA A 51 -13.98 19.65 -11.23
#